data_AF-A0A820AYA6-F1
#
_entry.id   AF-A0A820AYA6-F1
#
_cell.length_a   1.000
_cell.length_b   1.000
_cell.length_c   1.000
_cell.angle_alpha   90.00
_cell.angle_beta   90.00
_cell.angle_gamma   90.00
#
_symmetry.space_group_name_H-M   'P 1'
#
loop_
_entity.id
_entity.type
_entity.pdbx_description
1 polymer ?
#
loop_
_entity_poly.entity_id
_entity_poly.type
_entity_poly.pdbx_seq_one_letter_code
_entity_poly.pdbx_strand_id
1 'polypeptide(L)'
;MILYFFILWNSIHVDAVTQLCNGPLGMISGEIRDWQITASSTFWDPDCHEKNARLYQSADRAWCARHKSDSEWLQIDLGIAAKISGVLTQGRANKNEHVTSFMISYSTDAYRWQYLVDQYGNQKMFSANIDSYSIHNNYFDEPIVARFIKFHPIKWHVHPSLRVEIIGCQECKQYLGLPPYGRISASTTWPSRQRATCQPEDGYIMSNKGWCSKRRYKYDQWLEFDLGHPSTVTSLITKGRGDTSQDQWVTKYKVSFSNDTRLWLYYKEKSQIEPRVFAGNNDRDSERIHFLNEPFFARYVRLHPIEWHNHVSMRAAILGCPHKAACFPGYFRVNSEAQCVENMAYKKQTWTNDRNRHHQKNGVGGFKFRSIRETNGDPSLAVDGFEETLEWSKCATIDNYFVKKPVWMVDLGRRTNIAGVMLKTWHENKESNVSSSMYRDYLANLDRYNVYVDQYPRRYRFKNTNLCSYVTRTDQALISSSRLHFQCQRPLHGRFVYIEADGASNHWNKLFTAVLCEVFVYEQ
;
A
#
# COMPACT_ATOMS: atom_id res chain seq x y z
N MET A 1 -23.18 31.37 44.15
CA MET A 1 -22.51 32.14 43.08
C MET A 1 -21.19 31.47 42.77
N ILE A 2 -21.21 30.46 41.88
CA ILE A 2 -20.03 29.71 41.43
C ILE A 2 -20.18 29.59 39.91
N LEU A 3 -19.31 30.29 39.18
CA LEU A 3 -19.20 30.27 37.71
C LEU A 3 -18.35 29.07 37.30
N TYR A 4 -18.93 28.09 36.62
CA TYR A 4 -18.19 27.08 35.86
C TYR A 4 -18.14 27.50 34.40
N PHE A 5 -16.92 27.78 33.91
CA PHE A 5 -16.61 28.06 32.51
C PHE A 5 -16.78 26.79 31.67
N PHE A 6 -17.68 26.85 30.69
CA PHE A 6 -17.73 25.90 29.57
C PHE A 6 -16.59 26.24 28.59
N ILE A 7 -15.64 25.31 28.40
CA ILE A 7 -14.67 25.37 27.30
C ILE A 7 -15.23 24.52 26.16
N LEU A 8 -15.52 25.18 25.04
CA LEU A 8 -15.89 24.56 23.77
C LEU A 8 -14.68 23.83 23.19
N TRP A 9 -14.81 22.51 23.00
CA TRP A 9 -13.84 21.70 22.28
C TRP A 9 -14.08 21.89 20.78
N ASN A 10 -13.28 22.74 20.13
CA ASN A 10 -13.23 22.81 18.68
C ASN A 10 -12.43 21.61 18.14
N SER A 11 -13.06 20.86 17.24
CA SER A 11 -12.46 19.80 16.45
C SER A 11 -11.35 20.37 15.57
N ILE A 12 -10.10 20.13 15.95
CA ILE A 12 -8.97 20.25 15.05
C ILE A 12 -8.83 18.89 14.38
N HIS A 13 -9.11 18.85 13.08
CA HIS A 13 -8.68 17.75 12.22
C HIS A 13 -7.16 17.67 12.33
N VAL A 14 -6.67 16.52 12.79
CA VAL A 14 -5.24 16.20 12.80
C VAL A 14 -4.84 15.96 11.35
N ASP A 15 -4.43 17.02 10.67
CA ASP A 15 -3.57 16.90 9.50
C ASP A 15 -2.32 16.11 9.91
N ALA A 16 -1.89 15.19 9.05
CA ALA A 16 -0.76 14.31 9.29
C ALA A 16 0.51 15.13 9.59
N VAL A 17 0.77 15.35 10.88
CA VAL A 17 2.07 15.76 11.39
C VAL A 17 3.06 14.75 10.82
N THR A 18 4.07 15.23 10.11
CA THR A 18 5.28 14.47 9.83
C THR A 18 5.77 13.89 11.15
N GLN A 19 5.40 12.63 11.43
CA GLN A 19 5.75 11.99 12.68
C GLN A 19 7.28 12.01 12.77
N LEU A 20 7.81 12.83 13.69
CA LEU A 20 9.23 12.83 14.01
C LEU A 20 9.62 11.37 14.22
N CYS A 21 10.53 10.85 13.39
CA CYS A 21 10.96 9.45 13.35
C CYS A 21 11.83 9.10 14.57
N ASN A 22 11.28 9.31 15.76
CA ASN A 22 11.97 9.34 17.05
C ASN A 22 11.16 8.59 18.13
N GLY A 23 10.34 7.60 17.73
CA GLY A 23 9.57 6.77 18.65
C GLY A 23 10.29 5.48 19.05
N PRO A 24 9.92 4.82 20.16
CA PRO A 24 10.44 3.50 20.50
C PRO A 24 9.96 2.44 19.49
N LEU A 25 10.87 1.54 19.08
CA LEU A 25 10.56 0.48 18.10
C LEU A 25 10.04 -0.81 18.75
N GLY A 26 10.06 -0.90 20.08
CA GLY A 26 9.21 -1.84 20.81
C GLY A 26 9.92 -2.81 21.74
N MET A 27 11.13 -2.48 22.21
CA MET A 27 11.76 -3.25 23.28
C MET A 27 10.97 -3.11 24.59
N ILE A 28 10.55 -1.89 24.94
CA ILE A 28 9.76 -1.58 26.15
C ILE A 28 8.32 -2.06 26.00
N SER A 29 7.69 -1.82 24.85
CA SER A 29 6.27 -2.17 24.64
C SER A 29 6.02 -3.67 24.49
N GLY A 30 7.06 -4.46 24.20
CA GLY A 30 6.93 -5.89 23.93
C GLY A 30 6.52 -6.22 22.48
N GLU A 31 6.41 -5.22 21.60
CA GLU A 31 6.18 -5.48 20.17
C GLU A 31 7.33 -6.27 19.53
N ILE A 32 8.57 -6.01 19.97
CA ILE A 32 9.71 -6.89 19.70
C ILE A 32 9.60 -8.05 20.68
N ARG A 33 9.36 -9.25 20.18
CA ARG A 33 9.17 -10.46 21.01
C ARG A 33 10.50 -11.07 21.42
N ASP A 34 10.48 -11.87 22.49
CA ASP A 34 11.70 -12.45 23.07
C ASP A 34 12.55 -13.24 22.06
N TRP A 35 11.90 -13.97 21.15
CA TRP A 35 12.60 -14.75 20.10
C TRP A 35 13.33 -13.88 19.06
N GLN A 36 13.03 -12.58 18.98
CA GLN A 36 13.72 -11.64 18.11
C GLN A 36 15.00 -11.08 18.74
N ILE A 37 15.25 -11.36 20.03
CA ILE A 37 16.41 -10.90 20.77
C ILE A 37 17.36 -12.09 20.93
N THR A 38 18.61 -11.92 20.51
CA THR A 38 19.64 -12.95 20.56
C THR A 38 20.94 -12.35 21.03
N ALA A 39 21.85 -13.15 21.59
CA ALA A 39 23.15 -12.68 22.04
C ALA A 39 24.25 -13.68 21.70
N SER A 40 25.49 -13.22 21.74
CA SER A 40 26.69 -14.07 21.65
C SER A 40 26.75 -15.10 22.76
N SER A 41 26.43 -14.67 23.99
CA SER A 41 26.45 -15.50 25.17
C SER A 41 25.60 -14.88 26.29
N THR A 42 25.37 -15.62 27.36
CA THR A 42 24.63 -15.16 28.54
C THR A 42 25.24 -15.73 29.81
N PHE A 43 25.41 -14.88 30.82
CA PHE A 43 25.91 -15.27 32.14
C PHE A 43 24.92 -16.21 32.85
N TRP A 44 25.43 -17.13 33.67
CA TRP A 44 24.63 -18.20 34.32
C TRP A 44 23.64 -17.72 35.39
N ASP A 45 23.57 -16.41 35.65
CA ASP A 45 22.66 -15.82 36.63
C ASP A 45 21.22 -15.85 36.08
N PRO A 46 20.22 -16.34 36.84
CA PRO A 46 18.83 -16.42 36.37
C PRO A 46 18.22 -15.09 35.91
N ASP A 47 18.70 -13.97 36.44
CA ASP A 47 18.23 -12.64 36.06
C ASP A 47 18.94 -12.09 34.81
N CYS A 48 20.04 -12.73 34.39
CA CYS A 48 20.75 -12.43 33.15
C CYS A 48 20.18 -13.26 32.00
N HIS A 49 19.53 -12.59 31.05
CA HIS A 49 18.97 -13.22 29.85
C HIS A 49 18.81 -12.19 28.73
N GLU A 50 19.02 -12.56 27.48
CA GLU A 50 18.82 -11.68 26.32
C GLU A 50 17.42 -11.05 26.27
N LYS A 51 16.36 -11.78 26.65
CA LYS A 51 14.98 -11.23 26.73
C LYS A 51 14.81 -10.13 27.80
N ASN A 52 15.70 -10.12 28.80
CA ASN A 52 15.72 -9.11 29.87
C ASN A 52 16.48 -7.85 29.46
N ALA A 53 17.03 -7.77 28.24
CA ALA A 53 17.70 -6.58 27.71
C ALA A 53 16.75 -5.41 27.41
N ARG A 54 15.53 -5.39 27.94
CA ARG A 54 14.54 -4.33 27.70
C ARG A 54 14.75 -3.21 28.73
N LEU A 55 14.65 -1.96 28.28
CA LEU A 55 14.69 -0.80 29.17
C LEU A 55 13.61 -0.89 30.27
N TYR A 56 13.86 -0.30 31.43
CA TYR A 56 12.94 -0.30 32.59
C TYR A 56 12.57 -1.68 33.16
N GLN A 57 13.32 -2.73 32.84
CA GLN A 57 13.22 -4.00 33.57
C GLN A 57 13.53 -3.85 35.06
N SER A 58 13.12 -4.84 35.86
CA SER A 58 13.48 -4.88 37.29
C SER A 58 14.99 -4.70 37.48
N ALA A 59 15.39 -4.07 38.59
CA ALA A 59 16.77 -3.64 38.82
C ALA A 59 17.83 -4.77 38.73
N ASP A 60 17.42 -6.02 38.99
CA ASP A 60 18.28 -7.20 38.85
C ASP A 60 18.33 -7.79 37.44
N ARG A 61 17.45 -7.41 36.53
CA ARG A 61 17.28 -8.05 35.22
C ARG A 61 17.92 -7.25 34.09
N ALA A 62 18.77 -7.90 33.30
CA ALA A 62 19.41 -7.34 32.10
C ALA A 62 19.87 -8.48 31.18
N TRP A 63 20.36 -8.15 29.98
CA TRP A 63 21.31 -9.05 29.33
C TRP A 63 22.69 -8.84 29.97
N CYS A 64 23.35 -9.93 30.31
CA CYS A 64 24.72 -9.93 30.82
C CYS A 64 25.51 -10.93 29.97
N ALA A 65 26.62 -10.49 29.38
CA ALA A 65 27.48 -11.39 28.61
C ALA A 65 28.01 -12.52 29.50
N ARG A 66 28.34 -13.69 28.96
CA ARG A 66 28.99 -14.75 29.74
C ARG A 66 30.44 -14.43 30.02
N HIS A 67 31.15 -13.91 29.02
CA HIS A 67 32.56 -13.55 29.13
C HIS A 67 32.71 -12.04 29.21
N LYS A 68 33.72 -11.60 29.97
CA LYS A 68 34.12 -10.19 30.04
C LYS A 68 35.06 -9.87 28.87
N SER A 69 34.52 -9.90 27.65
CA SER A 69 35.24 -9.69 26.39
C SER A 69 34.53 -8.67 25.51
N ASP A 70 35.30 -7.97 24.69
CA ASP A 70 34.87 -7.05 23.65
C ASP A 70 34.33 -7.75 22.38
N SER A 71 34.35 -9.08 22.34
CA SER A 71 33.76 -9.89 21.25
C SER A 71 32.29 -10.24 21.47
N GLU A 72 31.73 -9.87 22.61
CA GLU A 72 30.33 -10.13 22.98
C GLU A 72 29.39 -9.17 22.23
N TRP A 73 28.18 -9.65 21.92
CA TRP A 73 27.17 -8.85 21.24
C TRP A 73 25.75 -9.20 21.65
N LEU A 74 24.87 -8.20 21.57
CA LEU A 74 23.42 -8.35 21.67
C LEU A 74 22.79 -7.93 20.34
N GLN A 75 22.03 -8.83 19.71
CA GLN A 75 21.38 -8.63 18.43
C GLN A 75 19.86 -8.56 18.60
N ILE A 76 19.23 -7.61 17.90
CA ILE A 76 17.78 -7.45 17.88
C ILE A 76 17.32 -7.46 16.42
N ASP A 77 16.38 -8.36 16.09
CA ASP A 77 15.65 -8.39 14.82
C ASP A 77 14.39 -7.54 14.92
N LEU A 78 14.33 -6.42 14.20
CA LEU A 78 13.15 -5.54 14.14
C LEU A 78 12.01 -6.14 13.30
N GLY A 79 12.25 -7.29 12.65
CA GLY A 79 11.31 -8.03 11.83
C GLY A 79 11.27 -7.54 10.39
N ILE A 80 11.12 -6.23 10.19
CA ILE A 80 11.22 -5.57 8.88
C ILE A 80 12.20 -4.39 8.98
N ALA A 81 12.68 -3.91 7.83
CA ALA A 81 13.56 -2.75 7.81
C ALA A 81 12.88 -1.54 8.48
N ALA A 82 13.60 -0.89 9.39
CA ALA A 82 13.19 0.32 10.08
C ALA A 82 14.23 1.41 9.88
N LYS A 83 13.79 2.67 9.96
CA LYS A 83 14.67 3.82 10.03
C LYS A 83 15.00 4.08 11.50
N ILE A 84 16.26 3.93 11.87
CA ILE A 84 16.76 4.02 13.25
C ILE A 84 17.48 5.35 13.41
N SER A 85 17.03 6.17 14.36
CA SER A 85 17.58 7.49 14.66
C SER A 85 18.38 7.53 15.97
N GLY A 86 18.32 6.48 16.78
CA GLY A 86 19.13 6.38 17.98
C GLY A 86 18.84 5.14 18.82
N VAL A 87 19.52 5.07 19.96
CA VAL A 87 19.37 4.00 20.95
C VAL A 87 19.41 4.58 22.35
N LEU A 88 18.68 3.94 23.26
CA LEU A 88 18.74 4.21 24.69
C LEU A 88 19.39 3.02 25.38
N THR A 89 20.26 3.26 26.37
CA THR A 89 20.94 2.20 27.13
C THR A 89 20.81 2.41 28.63
N GLN A 90 20.79 1.31 29.38
CA GLN A 90 20.72 1.29 30.84
C GLN A 90 21.49 0.05 31.37
N GLY A 91 22.07 0.15 32.57
CA GLY A 91 22.80 -0.96 33.22
C GLY A 91 21.91 -1.89 34.04
N ARG A 92 22.51 -2.77 34.84
CA ARG A 92 21.85 -3.65 35.84
C ARG A 92 22.05 -3.05 37.24
N ALA A 93 21.03 -2.34 37.72
CA ALA A 93 21.13 -1.42 38.85
C ALA A 93 21.63 -2.07 40.16
N ASN A 94 21.01 -3.17 40.60
CA ASN A 94 21.32 -3.79 41.90
C ASN A 94 22.71 -4.44 41.97
N LYS A 95 23.35 -4.72 40.83
CA LYS A 95 24.71 -5.27 40.75
C LYS A 95 25.76 -4.21 40.42
N ASN A 96 25.34 -2.98 40.18
CA ASN A 96 26.19 -1.90 39.69
C ASN A 96 26.99 -2.25 38.42
N GLU A 97 26.38 -3.04 37.53
CA GLU A 97 26.99 -3.48 36.27
C GLU A 97 26.43 -2.64 35.13
N HIS A 98 27.29 -2.11 34.26
CA HIS A 98 26.85 -1.34 33.10
C HIS A 98 27.95 -1.25 32.05
N VAL A 99 27.56 -1.11 30.79
CA VAL A 99 28.48 -0.80 29.69
C VAL A 99 28.72 0.71 29.67
N THR A 100 29.99 1.11 29.53
CA THR A 100 30.44 2.51 29.48
C THR A 100 30.81 2.95 28.07
N SER A 101 31.12 2.00 27.18
CA SER A 101 31.32 2.27 25.74
C SER A 101 30.94 1.07 24.89
N PHE A 102 30.32 1.31 23.74
CA PHE A 102 29.95 0.26 22.79
C PHE A 102 30.07 0.74 21.34
N MET A 103 30.07 -0.21 20.41
CA MET A 103 29.90 0.03 18.97
C MET A 103 28.59 -0.60 18.50
N ILE A 104 28.06 -0.11 17.38
CA ILE A 104 26.88 -0.68 16.74
C ILE A 104 27.23 -1.17 15.35
N SER A 105 26.79 -2.38 15.03
CA SER A 105 26.68 -2.83 13.65
C SER A 105 25.24 -3.12 13.27
N TYR A 106 24.92 -3.00 12.00
CA TYR A 106 23.57 -3.15 11.48
C TYR A 106 23.56 -3.89 10.15
N SER A 107 22.41 -4.48 9.82
CA SER A 107 22.24 -5.28 8.61
C SER A 107 20.76 -5.30 8.17
N THR A 108 20.54 -5.51 6.87
CA THR A 108 19.21 -5.76 6.30
C THR A 108 18.94 -7.26 6.09
N ASP A 109 19.98 -8.09 6.04
CA ASP A 109 19.91 -9.51 5.68
C ASP A 109 20.49 -10.48 6.73
N ALA A 110 21.08 -9.95 7.81
CA ALA A 110 21.83 -10.67 8.85
C ALA A 110 23.10 -11.40 8.37
N TYR A 111 23.49 -11.26 7.10
CA TYR A 111 24.72 -11.84 6.54
C TYR A 111 25.80 -10.77 6.36
N ARG A 112 25.44 -9.62 5.79
CA ARG A 112 26.34 -8.50 5.56
C ARG A 112 26.12 -7.45 6.63
N TRP A 113 27.13 -7.25 7.46
CA TRP A 113 27.10 -6.31 8.58
C TRP A 113 27.95 -5.09 8.27
N GLN A 114 27.41 -3.91 8.60
CA GLN A 114 28.12 -2.64 8.50
C GLN A 114 28.17 -2.00 9.89
N TYR A 115 29.29 -1.37 10.22
CA TYR A 115 29.38 -0.59 11.46
C TYR A 115 28.83 0.81 11.24
N LEU A 116 28.23 1.40 12.28
CA LEU A 116 28.01 2.83 12.30
C LEU A 116 29.35 3.55 12.28
N VAL A 117 29.44 4.59 11.46
CA VAL A 117 30.66 5.39 11.31
C VAL A 117 30.44 6.81 11.81
N ASP A 118 31.53 7.46 12.20
CA ASP A 118 31.54 8.88 12.50
C ASP A 118 31.64 9.73 11.22
N GLN A 119 31.62 11.06 11.37
CA GLN A 119 31.76 12.02 10.28
C GLN A 119 33.08 11.89 9.48
N TYR A 120 34.05 11.12 9.98
CA TYR A 120 35.34 10.88 9.35
C TYR A 120 35.44 9.46 8.72
N GLY A 121 34.37 8.66 8.79
CA GLY A 121 34.33 7.30 8.24
C GLY A 121 34.94 6.23 9.14
N ASN A 122 35.33 6.55 10.37
CA ASN A 122 35.83 5.56 11.34
C ASN A 122 34.66 4.92 12.10
N GLN A 123 34.84 3.69 12.60
CA GLN A 123 33.82 3.03 13.42
C GLN A 123 33.47 3.89 14.64
N LYS A 124 32.19 4.28 14.75
CA LYS A 124 31.70 5.16 15.80
C LYS A 124 31.71 4.43 17.14
N MET A 125 32.51 4.92 18.08
CA MET A 125 32.46 4.51 19.48
C MET A 125 31.45 5.40 20.22
N PHE A 126 30.41 4.79 20.79
CA PHE A 126 29.40 5.49 21.59
C PHE A 126 29.81 5.50 23.06
N SER A 127 29.66 6.67 23.70
CA SER A 127 29.67 6.76 25.16
C SER A 127 28.34 6.25 25.69
N ALA A 128 28.37 5.40 26.71
CA ALA A 128 27.19 4.73 27.24
C ALA A 128 26.90 5.21 28.66
N ASN A 129 26.51 4.32 29.55
CA ASN A 129 26.07 4.69 30.89
C ASN A 129 27.27 5.03 31.80
N ILE A 130 27.07 5.99 32.70
CA ILE A 130 28.01 6.37 33.77
C ILE A 130 27.67 5.62 35.08
N ASP A 131 26.43 5.17 35.21
CA ASP A 131 25.93 4.40 36.34
C ASP A 131 25.02 3.26 35.85
N SER A 132 24.51 2.46 36.77
CA SER A 132 23.72 1.26 36.46
C SER A 132 22.20 1.47 36.38
N TYR A 133 21.69 2.67 36.66
CA TYR A 133 20.26 2.96 36.77
C TYR A 133 19.75 4.06 35.83
N SER A 134 20.54 5.07 35.52
CA SER A 134 20.17 6.16 34.62
C SER A 134 20.16 5.68 33.17
N ILE A 135 19.30 6.31 32.38
CA ILE A 135 19.19 6.02 30.95
C ILE A 135 20.10 6.97 30.22
N HIS A 136 20.93 6.41 29.33
CA HIS A 136 21.77 7.19 28.44
C HIS A 136 21.19 7.16 27.02
N ASN A 137 21.08 8.32 26.39
CA ASN A 137 20.51 8.47 25.05
C ASN A 137 21.64 8.71 24.05
N ASN A 138 21.70 7.90 22.99
CA ASN A 138 22.63 8.06 21.89
C ASN A 138 21.83 8.22 20.59
N TYR A 139 21.69 9.47 20.14
CA TYR A 139 21.13 9.76 18.82
C TYR A 139 22.21 9.64 17.75
N PHE A 140 21.82 9.18 16.57
CA PHE A 140 22.71 9.08 15.43
C PHE A 140 22.72 10.40 14.68
N ASP A 141 23.91 10.81 14.24
CA ASP A 141 24.09 12.01 13.42
C ASP A 141 23.28 11.90 12.13
N GLU A 142 23.26 10.70 11.53
CA GLU A 142 22.39 10.33 10.42
C GLU A 142 21.59 9.06 10.74
N PRO A 143 20.27 9.03 10.48
CA PRO A 143 19.47 7.85 10.70
C PRO A 143 19.78 6.75 9.68
N ILE A 144 19.90 5.51 10.14
CA ILE A 144 20.20 4.34 9.30
C ILE A 144 18.94 3.54 8.96
N VAL A 145 18.99 2.76 7.87
CA VAL A 145 17.93 1.81 7.53
C VAL A 145 18.44 0.39 7.74
N ALA A 146 17.83 -0.34 8.68
CA ALA A 146 18.26 -1.70 9.02
C ALA A 146 17.08 -2.55 9.53
N ARG A 147 17.20 -3.87 9.39
CA ARG A 147 16.30 -4.84 10.04
C ARG A 147 16.93 -5.39 11.31
N PHE A 148 18.23 -5.64 11.28
CA PHE A 148 18.99 -6.19 12.39
C PHE A 148 19.95 -5.13 12.93
N ILE A 149 20.03 -5.03 14.24
CA ILE A 149 20.99 -4.17 14.94
C ILE A 149 21.73 -5.01 15.99
N LYS A 150 23.05 -4.80 16.10
CA LYS A 150 23.94 -5.42 17.07
C LYS A 150 24.62 -4.36 17.92
N PHE A 151 24.58 -4.56 19.23
CA PHE A 151 25.35 -3.80 20.21
C PHE A 151 26.58 -4.61 20.58
N HIS A 152 27.77 -4.01 20.47
CA HIS A 152 29.06 -4.61 20.81
C HIS A 152 29.66 -3.87 22.01
N PRO A 153 29.52 -4.37 23.25
CA PRO A 153 30.14 -3.78 24.42
C PRO A 153 31.67 -3.79 24.30
N ILE A 154 32.31 -2.61 24.45
CA ILE A 154 33.77 -2.49 24.36
C ILE A 154 34.39 -2.21 25.73
N LYS A 155 33.73 -1.38 26.54
CA LYS A 155 34.15 -1.06 27.92
C LYS A 155 32.95 -1.13 28.86
N TRP A 156 33.18 -1.56 30.09
CA TRP A 156 32.14 -1.75 31.09
C TRP A 156 32.67 -1.53 32.51
N HIS A 157 31.75 -1.28 33.42
CA HIS A 157 31.97 -1.27 34.86
C HIS A 157 31.45 -2.60 35.45
N VAL A 158 32.31 -3.30 36.21
CA VAL A 158 32.08 -4.62 36.84
C VAL A 158 31.82 -5.77 35.84
N HIS A 159 30.78 -5.67 35.02
CA HIS A 159 30.35 -6.70 34.05
C HIS A 159 29.71 -6.05 32.81
N PRO A 160 29.92 -6.57 31.59
CA PRO A 160 29.13 -6.14 30.43
C PRO A 160 27.67 -6.55 30.60
N SER A 161 26.83 -5.59 30.96
CA SER A 161 25.40 -5.75 31.18
C SER A 161 24.63 -4.59 30.53
N LEU A 162 23.61 -4.91 29.73
CA LEU A 162 22.80 -3.93 28.98
C LEU A 162 21.30 -4.18 29.09
N ARG A 163 20.57 -3.07 29.15
CA ARG A 163 19.18 -2.91 28.77
C ARG A 163 19.10 -1.83 27.70
N VAL A 164 18.28 -2.02 26.68
CA VAL A 164 18.23 -1.15 25.50
C VAL A 164 16.80 -0.87 25.04
N GLU A 165 16.64 0.26 24.37
CA GLU A 165 15.50 0.58 23.50
C GLU A 165 16.04 1.18 22.20
N ILE A 166 15.40 0.87 21.07
CA ILE A 166 15.79 1.39 19.77
C ILE A 166 14.80 2.48 19.39
N ILE A 167 15.32 3.63 18.98
CA ILE A 167 14.54 4.82 18.63
C ILE A 167 14.56 4.99 17.12
N GLY A 168 13.38 5.25 16.55
CA GLY A 168 13.22 5.39 15.11
C GLY A 168 11.77 5.41 14.68
N CYS A 169 11.53 4.94 13.46
CA CYS A 169 10.22 4.68 12.91
C CYS A 169 10.29 3.47 11.96
N GLN A 170 9.22 2.68 11.93
CA GLN A 170 9.12 1.48 11.12
C GLN A 170 7.88 1.57 10.22
N GLU A 171 8.12 1.83 8.93
CA GLU A 171 7.05 1.82 7.92
C GLU A 171 6.72 0.38 7.50
N CYS A 172 5.54 0.17 6.91
CA CYS A 172 5.15 -1.13 6.32
C CYS A 172 4.98 -2.31 7.29
N LYS A 173 4.58 -2.03 8.54
CA LYS A 173 4.16 -3.02 9.56
C LYS A 173 2.67 -2.91 9.93
N GLN A 174 1.85 -2.33 9.06
CA GLN A 174 0.44 -2.07 9.35
C GLN A 174 -0.42 -3.26 8.96
N TYR A 175 -1.50 -3.51 9.71
CA TYR A 175 -2.48 -4.52 9.34
C TYR A 175 -3.20 -4.12 8.05
N LEU A 176 -3.23 -5.02 7.08
CA LEU A 176 -3.90 -4.85 5.79
C LEU A 176 -5.13 -5.76 5.69
N GLY A 177 -6.15 -5.34 4.96
CA GLY A 177 -7.31 -6.18 4.67
C GLY A 177 -8.18 -6.49 5.89
N LEU A 178 -8.19 -5.63 6.92
CA LEU A 178 -9.10 -5.77 8.06
C LEU A 178 -10.50 -5.18 7.75
N PRO A 179 -11.58 -5.76 8.30
CA PRO A 179 -12.92 -5.17 8.22
C PRO A 179 -12.97 -3.74 8.79
N PRO A 180 -13.80 -2.82 8.26
CA PRO A 180 -14.81 -3.05 7.21
C PRO A 180 -14.27 -2.94 5.78
N TYR A 181 -13.05 -2.42 5.60
CA TYR A 181 -12.52 -2.07 4.28
C TYR A 181 -11.94 -3.27 3.54
N GLY A 182 -11.29 -4.18 4.26
CA GLY A 182 -10.82 -5.45 3.73
C GLY A 182 -11.92 -6.50 3.71
N ARG A 183 -11.92 -7.32 2.67
CA ARG A 183 -12.84 -8.44 2.53
C ARG A 183 -12.10 -9.75 2.71
N ILE A 184 -12.63 -10.62 3.55
CA ILE A 184 -12.07 -11.95 3.77
C ILE A 184 -13.02 -12.95 3.13
N SER A 185 -12.48 -13.83 2.29
CA SER A 185 -13.23 -14.87 1.61
C SER A 185 -12.54 -16.22 1.82
N ALA A 186 -13.24 -17.33 1.60
CA ALA A 186 -12.63 -18.64 1.76
C ALA A 186 -13.18 -19.65 0.76
N SER A 187 -12.37 -20.68 0.49
CA SER A 187 -12.72 -21.83 -0.34
C SER A 187 -14.02 -22.52 0.07
N THR A 188 -14.13 -22.91 1.34
CA THR A 188 -15.35 -23.49 1.93
C THR A 188 -15.46 -23.09 3.39
N THR A 189 -16.68 -23.15 3.93
CA THR A 189 -16.96 -22.79 5.32
C THR A 189 -17.76 -23.89 6.00
N TRP A 190 -17.41 -24.20 7.25
CA TRP A 190 -18.17 -25.16 8.04
C TRP A 190 -19.61 -24.66 8.22
N PRO A 191 -20.63 -25.45 7.88
CA PRO A 191 -22.02 -25.04 8.04
C PRO A 191 -22.37 -25.01 9.53
N SER A 192 -22.31 -23.84 10.14
CA SER A 192 -22.76 -23.63 11.52
C SER A 192 -24.29 -23.48 11.53
N ARG A 193 -25.00 -24.45 12.14
CA ARG A 193 -26.46 -24.39 12.34
C ARG A 193 -26.90 -23.18 13.18
N GLN A 194 -26.00 -22.59 13.95
CA GLN A 194 -26.26 -21.45 14.83
C GLN A 194 -25.69 -20.11 14.30
N ARG A 195 -25.21 -20.03 13.05
CA ARG A 195 -24.67 -18.81 12.40
C ARG A 195 -23.55 -18.05 13.14
N ALA A 196 -23.06 -18.55 14.28
CA ALA A 196 -22.27 -17.71 15.16
C ALA A 196 -20.76 -17.69 14.86
N THR A 197 -20.19 -18.70 14.19
CA THR A 197 -18.73 -18.87 14.06
C THR A 197 -18.34 -19.60 12.77
N CYS A 198 -17.04 -19.78 12.51
CA CYS A 198 -16.48 -20.47 11.34
C CYS A 198 -16.71 -19.77 9.99
N GLN A 199 -17.04 -18.48 10.01
CA GLN A 199 -17.15 -17.70 8.77
C GLN A 199 -15.79 -17.17 8.31
N PRO A 200 -15.61 -16.86 7.01
CA PRO A 200 -14.36 -16.26 6.51
C PRO A 200 -14.07 -14.93 7.20
N GLU A 201 -15.09 -14.13 7.46
CA GLU A 201 -14.98 -12.83 8.13
C GLU A 201 -14.56 -12.95 9.59
N ASP A 202 -14.71 -14.13 10.21
CA ASP A 202 -14.19 -14.43 11.55
C ASP A 202 -12.69 -14.78 11.50
N GLY A 203 -12.11 -14.97 10.31
CA GLY A 203 -10.74 -15.45 10.09
C GLY A 203 -9.65 -14.39 10.23
N TYR A 204 -9.97 -13.15 10.66
CA TYR A 204 -8.95 -12.14 10.95
C TYR A 204 -8.33 -12.32 12.34
N ILE A 205 -7.10 -11.84 12.52
CA ILE A 205 -6.27 -12.15 13.70
C ILE A 205 -6.87 -11.71 15.04
N MET A 206 -7.58 -10.58 15.07
CA MET A 206 -8.15 -10.00 16.30
C MET A 206 -9.49 -10.61 16.69
N SER A 207 -10.10 -11.44 15.83
CA SER A 207 -11.29 -12.19 16.18
C SER A 207 -10.98 -13.19 17.28
N ASN A 208 -11.94 -13.47 18.19
CA ASN A 208 -11.84 -14.66 19.04
C ASN A 208 -12.28 -15.93 18.29
N LYS A 209 -13.15 -15.77 17.29
CA LYS A 209 -13.60 -16.83 16.38
C LYS A 209 -12.54 -17.05 15.30
N GLY A 210 -12.70 -18.06 14.46
CA GLY A 210 -11.82 -18.27 13.31
C GLY A 210 -12.58 -18.81 12.11
N TRP A 211 -11.97 -18.75 10.93
CA TRP A 211 -12.49 -19.48 9.78
C TRP A 211 -12.29 -20.98 9.98
N CYS A 212 -13.25 -21.79 9.54
CA CYS A 212 -13.15 -23.26 9.54
C CYS A 212 -13.57 -23.79 8.16
N SER A 213 -12.78 -24.67 7.57
CA SER A 213 -13.16 -25.29 6.30
C SER A 213 -14.40 -26.17 6.45
N LYS A 214 -15.16 -26.41 5.38
CA LYS A 214 -16.24 -27.42 5.39
C LYS A 214 -15.67 -28.84 5.37
N ARG A 215 -14.54 -29.03 4.69
CA ARG A 215 -13.98 -30.34 4.37
C ARG A 215 -12.72 -30.56 5.20
N ARG A 216 -12.80 -31.51 6.14
CA ARG A 216 -11.73 -31.82 7.09
C ARG A 216 -10.46 -32.41 6.45
N TYR A 217 -10.56 -33.08 5.31
CA TYR A 217 -9.45 -33.86 4.70
C TYR A 217 -9.13 -33.47 3.27
N LYS A 218 -9.43 -32.22 2.86
CA LYS A 218 -9.13 -31.74 1.52
C LYS A 218 -8.01 -30.71 1.59
N TYR A 219 -6.96 -30.92 0.81
CA TYR A 219 -5.72 -30.11 0.84
C TYR A 219 -5.79 -28.84 -0.02
N ASP A 220 -6.92 -28.56 -0.69
CA ASP A 220 -7.10 -27.40 -1.57
C ASP A 220 -7.91 -26.26 -0.94
N GLN A 221 -7.88 -26.18 0.39
CA GLN A 221 -8.56 -25.12 1.12
C GLN A 221 -7.69 -23.86 1.15
N TRP A 222 -8.35 -22.71 1.11
CA TRP A 222 -7.71 -21.41 1.23
C TRP A 222 -8.58 -20.42 2.00
N LEU A 223 -7.90 -19.48 2.67
CA LEU A 223 -8.43 -18.26 3.24
C LEU A 223 -7.80 -17.08 2.49
N GLU A 224 -8.63 -16.19 1.95
CA GLU A 224 -8.22 -15.08 1.09
C GLU A 224 -8.50 -13.73 1.77
N PHE A 225 -7.52 -12.85 1.68
CA PHE A 225 -7.62 -11.44 2.07
C PHE A 225 -7.59 -10.59 0.79
N ASP A 226 -8.67 -9.86 0.52
CA ASP A 226 -8.66 -8.71 -0.37
C ASP A 226 -8.22 -7.49 0.45
N LEU A 227 -7.03 -7.00 0.14
CA LEU A 227 -6.41 -5.86 0.81
C LEU A 227 -7.08 -4.54 0.41
N GLY A 228 -8.04 -4.56 -0.53
CA GLY A 228 -8.76 -3.40 -1.05
C GLY A 228 -7.97 -2.70 -2.15
N HIS A 229 -6.74 -2.29 -1.82
CA HIS A 229 -5.81 -1.69 -2.76
C HIS A 229 -4.53 -2.53 -2.88
N PRO A 230 -3.86 -2.49 -4.05
CA PRO A 230 -2.58 -3.16 -4.20
C PRO A 230 -1.54 -2.64 -3.20
N SER A 231 -0.91 -3.55 -2.47
CA SER A 231 -0.09 -3.26 -1.29
C SER A 231 1.20 -4.07 -1.29
N THR A 232 2.21 -3.54 -0.62
CA THR A 232 3.43 -4.28 -0.32
C THR A 232 3.21 -5.10 0.95
N VAL A 233 3.25 -6.42 0.83
CA VAL A 233 3.10 -7.37 1.93
C VAL A 233 4.47 -7.71 2.49
N THR A 234 4.67 -7.47 3.78
CA THR A 234 5.97 -7.65 4.46
C THR A 234 5.96 -8.81 5.44
N SER A 235 4.80 -9.12 6.05
CA SER A 235 4.71 -10.16 7.07
C SER A 235 3.35 -10.84 7.09
N LEU A 236 3.33 -12.05 7.63
CA LEU A 236 2.14 -12.87 7.79
C LEU A 236 2.00 -13.24 9.27
N ILE A 237 0.79 -13.16 9.81
CA ILE A 237 0.47 -13.58 11.16
C ILE A 237 -0.60 -14.66 11.10
N THR A 238 -0.44 -15.73 11.87
CA THR A 238 -1.41 -16.81 11.99
C THR A 238 -1.68 -17.14 13.45
N LYS A 239 -2.90 -17.59 13.76
CA LYS A 239 -3.36 -18.02 15.09
C LYS A 239 -4.41 -19.11 14.94
N GLY A 240 -4.52 -20.02 15.90
CA GLY A 240 -5.57 -21.04 15.91
C GLY A 240 -6.95 -20.47 16.22
N ARG A 241 -8.00 -21.30 16.25
CA ARG A 241 -9.36 -20.88 16.58
C ARG A 241 -9.56 -20.78 18.11
N GLY A 242 -10.14 -19.69 18.62
CA GLY A 242 -10.23 -19.41 20.07
C GLY A 242 -11.61 -19.62 20.72
N ASP A 243 -12.69 -19.68 19.95
CA ASP A 243 -14.08 -19.72 20.44
C ASP A 243 -14.60 -21.12 20.83
N THR A 244 -13.72 -22.12 20.86
CA THR A 244 -14.08 -23.52 21.14
C THR A 244 -13.11 -24.14 22.13
N SER A 245 -13.58 -25.15 22.89
CA SER A 245 -12.71 -26.00 23.72
C SER A 245 -11.91 -27.00 22.90
N GLN A 246 -12.26 -27.20 21.62
CA GLN A 246 -11.50 -28.07 20.74
C GLN A 246 -10.29 -27.33 20.17
N ASP A 247 -9.11 -27.89 20.41
CA ASP A 247 -7.84 -27.40 19.92
C ASP A 247 -7.70 -27.51 18.40
N GLN A 248 -7.93 -26.42 17.66
CA GLN A 248 -7.94 -26.39 16.20
C GLN A 248 -7.04 -25.27 15.65
N TRP A 249 -6.03 -25.62 14.85
CA TRP A 249 -5.12 -24.66 14.21
C TRP A 249 -4.40 -25.26 13.00
N VAL A 250 -3.84 -24.40 12.15
CA VAL A 250 -3.02 -24.77 11.00
C VAL A 250 -1.54 -24.83 11.43
N THR A 251 -0.86 -25.95 11.16
CA THR A 251 0.55 -26.19 11.53
C THR A 251 1.50 -25.97 10.36
N LYS A 252 1.04 -26.06 9.11
CA LYS A 252 1.81 -25.67 7.91
C LYS A 252 0.91 -25.08 6.85
N TYR A 253 1.41 -24.10 6.10
CA TYR A 253 0.67 -23.49 5.00
C TYR A 253 1.58 -22.96 3.88
N LYS A 254 1.01 -22.79 2.68
CA LYS A 254 1.60 -22.06 1.55
C LYS A 254 0.88 -20.74 1.34
N VAL A 255 1.50 -19.83 0.61
CA VAL A 255 0.93 -18.52 0.30
C VAL A 255 0.91 -18.33 -1.20
N SER A 256 -0.22 -17.87 -1.74
CA SER A 256 -0.30 -17.39 -3.11
C SER A 256 -0.87 -15.98 -3.14
N PHE A 257 -0.53 -15.22 -4.16
CA PHE A 257 -0.97 -13.84 -4.31
C PHE A 257 -1.36 -13.51 -5.75
N SER A 258 -2.19 -12.48 -5.90
CA SER A 258 -2.71 -12.01 -7.18
C SER A 258 -3.05 -10.52 -7.13
N ASN A 259 -3.06 -9.88 -8.29
CA ASN A 259 -3.54 -8.49 -8.46
C ASN A 259 -4.87 -8.41 -9.22
N ASP A 260 -5.26 -9.49 -9.91
CA ASP A 260 -6.40 -9.50 -10.83
C ASP A 260 -7.37 -10.66 -10.57
N THR A 261 -7.13 -11.48 -9.55
CA THR A 261 -7.84 -12.72 -9.19
C THR A 261 -7.77 -13.85 -10.23
N ARG A 262 -7.15 -13.62 -11.40
CA ARG A 262 -7.06 -14.58 -12.50
C ARG A 262 -5.75 -15.34 -12.46
N LEU A 263 -4.64 -14.61 -12.36
CA LEU A 263 -3.31 -15.20 -12.24
C LEU A 263 -2.90 -15.23 -10.76
N TRP A 264 -2.63 -16.44 -10.27
CA TRP A 264 -2.16 -16.66 -8.91
C TRP A 264 -0.72 -17.17 -8.93
N LEU A 265 0.16 -16.47 -8.23
CA LEU A 265 1.55 -16.86 -8.06
C LEU A 265 1.77 -17.36 -6.65
N TYR A 266 2.53 -18.44 -6.49
CA TYR A 266 2.95 -18.89 -5.16
C TYR A 266 4.18 -18.12 -4.70
N TYR A 267 4.21 -17.81 -3.40
CA TYR A 267 5.40 -17.23 -2.77
C TYR A 267 6.54 -18.24 -2.76
N LYS A 268 7.72 -17.78 -3.19
CA LYS A 268 8.98 -18.53 -3.21
C LYS A 268 10.13 -17.59 -2.89
N GLU A 269 11.19 -18.13 -2.28
CA GLU A 269 12.44 -17.40 -2.04
C GLU A 269 13.30 -17.44 -3.32
N LYS A 270 14.13 -16.42 -3.60
CA LYS A 270 14.93 -16.35 -4.85
C LYS A 270 15.74 -17.60 -5.19
N SER A 271 16.22 -18.32 -4.19
CA SER A 271 17.03 -19.53 -4.35
C SER A 271 16.21 -20.81 -4.52
N GLN A 272 14.88 -20.76 -4.36
CA GLN A 272 14.02 -21.93 -4.38
C GLN A 272 13.11 -21.96 -5.60
N ILE A 273 13.07 -23.12 -6.26
CA ILE A 273 12.13 -23.38 -7.37
C ILE A 273 10.73 -23.65 -6.82
N GLU A 274 10.67 -24.39 -5.71
CA GLU A 274 9.42 -24.79 -5.08
C GLU A 274 8.78 -23.69 -4.22
N PRO A 275 7.44 -23.64 -4.12
CA PRO A 275 6.74 -22.75 -3.20
C PRO A 275 7.19 -22.94 -1.75
N ARG A 276 7.43 -21.83 -1.06
CA ARG A 276 7.82 -21.83 0.36
C ARG A 276 6.69 -22.40 1.21
N VAL A 277 7.03 -23.35 2.09
CA VAL A 277 6.14 -23.86 3.13
C VAL A 277 6.44 -23.15 4.44
N PHE A 278 5.44 -22.50 5.01
CA PHE A 278 5.52 -21.80 6.29
C PHE A 278 5.08 -22.73 7.42
N ALA A 279 5.83 -22.72 8.53
CA ALA A 279 5.41 -23.37 9.76
C ALA A 279 4.37 -22.50 10.49
N GLY A 280 3.16 -23.00 10.67
CA GLY A 280 2.06 -22.31 11.35
C GLY A 280 2.16 -22.38 12.88
N ASN A 281 1.02 -22.54 13.52
CA ASN A 281 0.87 -22.50 14.97
C ASN A 281 1.12 -23.87 15.61
N ASN A 282 1.51 -23.84 16.89
CA ASN A 282 1.65 -25.02 17.74
C ASN A 282 0.55 -25.09 18.81
N ASP A 283 -0.25 -24.05 18.93
CA ASP A 283 -1.36 -23.93 19.88
C ASP A 283 -2.45 -23.02 19.27
N ARG A 284 -3.50 -22.77 20.05
CA ARG A 284 -4.66 -21.97 19.61
C ARG A 284 -4.52 -20.46 19.84
N ASP A 285 -3.65 -20.04 20.77
CA ASP A 285 -3.67 -18.71 21.39
C ASP A 285 -2.42 -17.86 21.09
N SER A 286 -1.29 -18.49 20.80
CA SER A 286 -0.05 -17.83 20.44
C SER A 286 -0.06 -17.44 18.96
N GLU A 287 0.24 -16.17 18.71
CA GLU A 287 0.42 -15.68 17.35
C GLU A 287 1.75 -16.14 16.78
N ARG A 288 1.71 -16.73 15.58
CA ARG A 288 2.89 -17.06 14.79
C ARG A 288 3.09 -16.00 13.71
N ILE A 289 4.17 -15.25 13.83
CA ILE A 289 4.57 -14.22 12.86
C ILE A 289 5.67 -14.78 11.95
N HIS A 290 5.55 -14.51 10.65
CA HIS A 290 6.59 -14.70 9.65
C HIS A 290 6.91 -13.38 8.98
N PHE A 291 8.12 -12.89 9.19
CA PHE A 291 8.69 -11.78 8.43
C PHE A 291 9.23 -12.30 7.11
N LEU A 292 8.74 -11.75 6.00
CA LEU A 292 9.15 -12.18 4.67
C LEU A 292 10.51 -11.60 4.33
N ASN A 293 11.46 -12.48 3.97
CA ASN A 293 12.77 -12.04 3.49
C ASN A 293 12.65 -11.24 2.20
N GLU A 294 11.67 -11.61 1.37
CA GLU A 294 11.30 -10.89 0.17
C GLU A 294 9.84 -10.45 0.28
N PRO A 295 9.59 -9.19 0.65
CA PRO A 295 8.25 -8.61 0.53
C PRO A 295 7.75 -8.72 -0.91
N PHE A 296 6.47 -9.02 -1.08
CA PHE A 296 5.85 -9.11 -2.39
C PHE A 296 4.70 -8.13 -2.51
N PHE A 297 4.33 -7.82 -3.74
CA PHE A 297 3.24 -6.91 -4.02
C PHE A 297 1.98 -7.68 -4.43
N ALA A 298 0.85 -7.35 -3.81
CA ALA A 298 -0.43 -8.01 -4.06
C ALA A 298 -1.63 -7.13 -3.67
N ARG A 299 -2.77 -7.34 -4.34
CA ARG A 299 -4.09 -6.95 -3.82
C ARG A 299 -4.79 -8.10 -3.11
N TYR A 300 -4.63 -9.32 -3.61
CA TYR A 300 -5.25 -10.51 -3.06
C TYR A 300 -4.19 -11.47 -2.54
N VAL A 301 -4.35 -11.94 -1.30
CA VAL A 301 -3.43 -12.89 -0.66
C VAL A 301 -4.22 -14.09 -0.14
N ARG A 302 -3.82 -15.30 -0.55
CA ARG A 302 -4.39 -16.56 -0.08
C ARG A 302 -3.40 -17.32 0.79
N LEU A 303 -3.87 -17.76 1.94
CA LEU A 303 -3.19 -18.74 2.78
C LEU A 303 -3.81 -20.11 2.50
N HIS A 304 -2.97 -21.09 2.18
CA HIS A 304 -3.35 -22.47 1.82
C HIS A 304 -2.88 -23.44 2.91
N PRO A 305 -3.75 -23.87 3.83
CA PRO A 305 -3.39 -24.88 4.83
C PRO A 305 -2.95 -26.20 4.20
N ILE A 306 -1.84 -26.75 4.69
CA ILE A 306 -1.28 -28.04 4.25
C ILE A 306 -1.41 -29.09 5.35
N GLU A 307 -1.06 -28.71 6.58
CA GLU A 307 -1.18 -29.55 7.77
C GLU A 307 -1.87 -28.74 8.88
N TRP A 308 -2.59 -29.43 9.76
CA TRP A 308 -3.36 -28.83 10.83
C TRP A 308 -3.53 -29.80 12.01
N HIS A 309 -3.83 -29.25 13.17
CA HIS A 309 -4.22 -29.99 14.35
C HIS A 309 -5.75 -30.04 14.45
N ASN A 310 -6.29 -31.26 14.59
CA ASN A 310 -7.73 -31.61 14.65
C ASN A 310 -8.58 -31.22 13.43
N HIS A 311 -8.63 -29.93 13.05
CA HIS A 311 -9.47 -29.41 11.97
C HIS A 311 -8.80 -28.19 11.30
N VAL A 312 -9.05 -27.99 10.00
CA VAL A 312 -8.57 -26.80 9.29
C VAL A 312 -9.32 -25.59 9.80
N SER A 313 -8.68 -24.87 10.71
CA SER A 313 -9.19 -23.63 11.26
C SER A 313 -8.05 -22.66 11.51
N MET A 314 -8.25 -21.40 11.16
CA MET A 314 -7.23 -20.37 11.38
C MET A 314 -7.82 -18.97 11.48
N ARG A 315 -7.11 -18.14 12.21
CA ARG A 315 -7.14 -16.68 12.15
C ARG A 315 -5.83 -16.21 11.53
N ALA A 316 -5.87 -15.14 10.75
CA ALA A 316 -4.68 -14.60 10.14
C ALA A 316 -4.74 -13.08 9.99
N ALA A 317 -3.56 -12.48 9.82
CA ALA A 317 -3.41 -11.11 9.39
C ALA A 317 -2.27 -10.98 8.40
N ILE A 318 -2.42 -10.00 7.51
CA ILE A 318 -1.40 -9.61 6.56
C ILE A 318 -0.85 -8.26 7.04
N LEU A 319 0.47 -8.15 7.20
CA LEU A 319 1.12 -6.88 7.49
C LEU A 319 1.78 -6.31 6.24
N GLY A 320 1.78 -4.98 6.14
CA GLY A 320 2.42 -4.28 5.04
C GLY A 320 2.14 -2.78 5.04
N CYS A 321 2.13 -2.21 3.84
CA CYS A 321 1.77 -0.83 3.57
C CYS A 321 1.18 -0.68 2.16
N PRO A 322 0.46 0.41 1.89
CA PRO A 322 0.17 0.81 0.52
C PRO A 322 1.45 0.93 -0.30
N HIS A 323 1.40 0.45 -1.54
CA HIS A 323 2.57 0.45 -2.39
C HIS A 323 2.91 1.86 -2.88
N LYS A 324 4.12 2.33 -2.55
CA LYS A 324 4.60 3.68 -2.88
C LYS A 324 5.28 3.80 -4.27
N ALA A 325 5.57 2.72 -5.00
CA ALA A 325 6.10 2.80 -6.38
C ALA A 325 4.98 2.93 -7.44
N ALA A 326 5.33 2.91 -8.73
CA ALA A 326 4.38 3.08 -9.84
C ALA A 326 3.21 2.08 -9.73
N CYS A 327 1.98 2.54 -10.03
CA CYS A 327 0.81 1.67 -10.02
C CYS A 327 0.89 0.66 -11.18
N PHE A 328 0.20 -0.48 -11.02
CA PHE A 328 0.13 -1.51 -12.06
C PHE A 328 -0.82 -1.07 -13.17
N PRO A 329 -0.71 -1.64 -14.39
CA PRO A 329 -1.68 -1.39 -15.45
C PRO A 329 -3.11 -1.58 -14.97
N GLY A 330 -3.95 -0.55 -15.13
CA GLY A 330 -5.33 -0.53 -14.64
C GLY A 330 -5.50 0.00 -13.21
N TYR A 331 -4.44 0.48 -12.56
CA TYR A 331 -4.48 1.22 -11.30
C TYR A 331 -3.72 2.54 -11.46
N PHE A 332 -4.11 3.57 -10.71
CA PHE A 332 -3.48 4.88 -10.77
C PHE A 332 -3.60 5.60 -9.42
N ARG A 333 -2.87 6.71 -9.25
CA ARG A 333 -3.04 7.59 -8.07
C ARG A 333 -3.78 8.86 -8.46
N VAL A 334 -4.72 9.24 -7.61
CA VAL A 334 -5.43 10.52 -7.74
C VAL A 334 -4.49 11.70 -7.45
N ASN A 335 -3.60 11.56 -6.45
CA ASN A 335 -2.56 12.54 -6.12
C ASN A 335 -1.28 11.83 -5.60
N SER A 336 -0.23 12.58 -5.27
CA SER A 336 1.06 12.03 -4.82
C SER A 336 1.01 11.22 -3.52
N GLU A 337 0.04 11.52 -2.66
CA GLU A 337 -0.12 10.95 -1.32
C GLU A 337 -1.17 9.83 -1.27
N ALA A 338 -2.05 9.77 -2.27
CA ALA A 338 -3.10 8.79 -2.39
C ALA A 338 -2.55 7.40 -2.72
N GLN A 339 -3.27 6.39 -2.25
CA GLN A 339 -2.99 5.00 -2.58
C GLN A 339 -3.37 4.70 -4.05
N CYS A 340 -2.81 3.63 -4.63
CA CYS A 340 -3.24 3.20 -5.97
C CYS A 340 -4.69 2.72 -5.94
N VAL A 341 -5.54 3.36 -6.72
CA VAL A 341 -6.96 3.01 -6.89
C VAL A 341 -7.19 2.36 -8.25
N GLU A 342 -8.19 1.49 -8.33
CA GLU A 342 -8.57 0.81 -9.58
C GLU A 342 -9.08 1.83 -10.60
N ASN A 343 -8.53 1.81 -11.81
CA ASN A 343 -9.10 2.54 -12.95
C ASN A 343 -10.26 1.73 -13.54
N MET A 344 -11.48 2.10 -13.19
CA MET A 344 -12.69 1.43 -13.68
C MET A 344 -12.89 1.55 -15.20
N ALA A 345 -12.23 2.51 -15.87
CA ALA A 345 -12.26 2.69 -17.31
C ALA A 345 -11.24 1.81 -18.06
N TYR A 346 -10.26 1.21 -17.37
CA TYR A 346 -9.19 0.45 -18.02
C TYR A 346 -9.74 -0.74 -18.83
N LYS A 347 -9.35 -0.82 -20.11
CA LYS A 347 -9.78 -1.84 -21.08
C LYS A 347 -11.29 -1.96 -21.26
N LYS A 348 -12.01 -0.87 -21.07
CA LYS A 348 -13.47 -0.82 -21.25
C LYS A 348 -13.87 -0.44 -22.66
N GLN A 349 -15.13 -0.71 -23.00
CA GLN A 349 -15.66 -0.33 -24.29
C GLN A 349 -15.94 1.17 -24.33
N THR A 350 -15.59 1.79 -25.45
CA THR A 350 -15.73 3.22 -25.67
C THR A 350 -16.61 3.51 -26.87
N TRP A 351 -17.17 4.71 -26.91
CA TRP A 351 -17.98 5.17 -28.02
C TRP A 351 -17.88 6.68 -28.20
N THR A 352 -17.93 7.15 -29.44
CA THR A 352 -18.06 8.56 -29.78
C THR A 352 -19.28 8.79 -30.66
N ASN A 353 -19.81 10.00 -30.64
CA ASN A 353 -20.93 10.35 -31.52
C ASN A 353 -20.54 10.33 -33.01
N ASP A 354 -21.43 9.77 -33.84
CA ASP A 354 -21.21 9.56 -35.28
C ASP A 354 -20.92 10.87 -36.04
N ARG A 355 -19.94 10.79 -36.96
CA ARG A 355 -19.49 11.88 -37.85
C ARG A 355 -20.42 12.23 -39.02
N ASN A 356 -21.59 11.59 -39.19
CA ASN A 356 -22.77 12.08 -39.95
C ASN A 356 -23.69 10.92 -40.38
N ARG A 357 -25.00 11.04 -40.11
CA ARG A 357 -26.06 10.27 -40.79
C ARG A 357 -26.79 11.07 -41.89
N HIS A 358 -26.42 12.32 -42.16
CA HIS A 358 -27.23 13.21 -43.01
C HIS A 358 -26.87 13.29 -44.50
N HIS A 359 -25.87 12.56 -45.00
CA HIS A 359 -25.52 12.56 -46.44
C HIS A 359 -26.05 11.37 -47.26
N GLN A 360 -27.01 10.60 -46.75
CA GLN A 360 -27.62 9.48 -47.50
C GLN A 360 -28.93 9.84 -48.22
N LYS A 361 -29.16 11.12 -48.53
CA LYS A 361 -30.25 11.57 -49.41
C LYS A 361 -29.67 12.48 -50.47
N ASN A 362 -29.25 11.89 -51.58
CA ASN A 362 -29.16 12.42 -52.94
C ASN A 362 -28.07 11.61 -53.65
N GLY A 363 -28.50 10.48 -54.21
CA GLY A 363 -27.62 9.54 -54.88
C GLY A 363 -26.96 10.17 -56.10
N VAL A 364 -25.69 10.56 -55.98
CA VAL A 364 -24.70 10.56 -57.05
C VAL A 364 -23.31 10.45 -56.38
N GLY A 365 -22.48 9.52 -56.85
CA GLY A 365 -21.04 9.54 -56.61
C GLY A 365 -20.57 8.81 -55.35
N GLY A 366 -20.23 7.54 -55.52
CA GLY A 366 -19.58 6.77 -54.48
C GLY A 366 -18.21 7.34 -54.11
N PHE A 367 -17.98 7.51 -52.82
CA PHE A 367 -16.67 7.25 -52.23
C PHE A 367 -16.85 6.14 -51.20
N LYS A 368 -16.27 4.97 -51.54
CA LYS A 368 -16.09 3.85 -50.63
C LYS A 368 -15.41 4.37 -49.37
N PHE A 369 -15.97 4.06 -48.21
CA PHE A 369 -15.24 4.09 -46.95
C PHE A 369 -14.02 3.19 -47.10
N ARG A 370 -12.84 3.77 -47.34
CA ARG A 370 -11.59 3.14 -46.92
C ARG A 370 -11.71 3.06 -45.41
N SER A 371 -11.67 1.85 -44.85
CA SER A 371 -11.44 1.68 -43.42
C SER A 371 -10.23 2.51 -43.08
N ILE A 372 -10.42 3.57 -42.31
CA ILE A 372 -9.32 4.40 -41.90
C ILE A 372 -8.61 3.63 -40.79
N ARG A 373 -7.74 2.68 -41.18
CA ARG A 373 -6.69 2.13 -40.33
C ARG A 373 -5.54 3.14 -40.13
N GLU A 374 -5.70 4.39 -40.60
CA GLU A 374 -4.62 5.38 -40.75
C GLU A 374 -4.95 6.80 -40.22
N THR A 375 -5.97 6.98 -39.36
CA THR A 375 -6.15 8.26 -38.64
C THR A 375 -6.18 8.02 -37.15
N ASN A 376 -5.14 8.55 -36.50
CA ASN A 376 -5.07 8.90 -35.08
C ASN A 376 -6.47 9.18 -34.49
N GLY A 377 -6.87 8.42 -33.47
CA GLY A 377 -8.05 8.76 -32.67
C GLY A 377 -9.12 7.68 -32.48
N ASP A 378 -8.79 6.39 -32.54
CA ASP A 378 -9.74 5.34 -32.07
C ASP A 378 -10.12 5.66 -30.61
N PRO A 379 -11.43 5.79 -30.29
CA PRO A 379 -11.92 6.05 -28.94
C PRO A 379 -11.34 5.12 -27.88
N SER A 380 -10.96 3.89 -28.23
CA SER A 380 -10.43 2.90 -27.27
C SER A 380 -9.02 3.21 -26.80
N LEU A 381 -8.24 4.01 -27.54
CA LEU A 381 -6.88 4.38 -27.18
C LEU A 381 -6.79 5.07 -25.82
N ALA A 382 -7.82 5.82 -25.44
CA ALA A 382 -7.85 6.54 -24.17
C ALA A 382 -8.19 5.65 -22.95
N VAL A 383 -8.49 4.36 -23.15
CA VAL A 383 -8.75 3.39 -22.06
C VAL A 383 -7.86 2.14 -22.11
N ASP A 384 -7.18 1.93 -23.25
CA ASP A 384 -6.25 0.83 -23.49
C ASP A 384 -4.77 1.28 -23.41
N GLY A 385 -4.51 2.54 -23.06
CA GLY A 385 -3.19 3.16 -23.06
C GLY A 385 -2.21 2.56 -22.03
N PHE A 386 -0.92 2.58 -22.38
CA PHE A 386 0.18 2.39 -21.45
C PHE A 386 0.62 3.75 -20.92
N GLU A 387 0.69 3.91 -19.60
CA GLU A 387 0.90 5.19 -18.89
C GLU A 387 2.18 5.94 -19.32
N GLU A 388 3.14 5.25 -19.95
CA GLU A 388 4.52 5.73 -20.14
C GLU A 388 4.83 6.46 -21.46
N THR A 389 3.91 6.56 -22.42
CA THR A 389 4.21 7.27 -23.69
C THR A 389 3.15 8.32 -24.06
N LEU A 390 3.53 9.60 -24.06
CA LEU A 390 2.77 10.76 -24.57
C LEU A 390 2.86 10.90 -26.11
N GLU A 391 2.86 9.77 -26.82
CA GLU A 391 2.83 9.80 -28.28
C GLU A 391 1.41 10.14 -28.75
N TRP A 392 1.27 11.18 -29.58
CA TRP A 392 -0.04 11.61 -30.13
C TRP A 392 -0.81 10.46 -30.79
N SER A 393 -0.10 9.54 -31.46
CA SER A 393 -0.69 8.36 -32.13
C SER A 393 -1.35 7.37 -31.18
N LYS A 394 -1.09 7.47 -29.87
CA LYS A 394 -1.67 6.62 -28.82
C LYS A 394 -2.79 7.30 -28.04
N CYS A 395 -3.22 8.50 -28.46
CA CYS A 395 -4.33 9.21 -27.83
C CYS A 395 -5.59 9.16 -28.71
N ALA A 396 -6.75 9.15 -28.06
CA ALA A 396 -8.03 9.33 -28.74
C ALA A 396 -8.25 10.82 -29.04
N THR A 397 -8.72 11.12 -30.25
CA THR A 397 -8.96 12.50 -30.69
C THR A 397 -10.45 12.70 -30.89
N ILE A 398 -11.01 13.75 -30.27
CA ILE A 398 -12.38 14.20 -30.46
C ILE A 398 -12.38 15.63 -31.00
N ASP A 399 -13.05 15.85 -32.12
CA ASP A 399 -13.14 17.15 -32.79
C ASP A 399 -14.60 17.51 -33.08
N ASN A 400 -14.85 18.79 -33.32
CA ASN A 400 -16.18 19.30 -33.62
C ASN A 400 -16.43 19.48 -35.13
N TYR A 401 -15.67 18.79 -36.00
CA TYR A 401 -15.77 18.99 -37.45
C TYR A 401 -17.16 18.63 -37.99
N PHE A 402 -17.78 17.60 -37.41
CA PHE A 402 -19.07 17.07 -37.84
C PHE A 402 -20.21 17.24 -36.82
N VAL A 403 -19.88 17.57 -35.58
CA VAL A 403 -20.82 17.69 -34.47
C VAL A 403 -20.48 18.91 -33.64
N LYS A 404 -21.48 19.73 -33.29
CA LYS A 404 -21.26 20.96 -32.51
C LYS A 404 -20.61 20.69 -31.15
N LYS A 405 -20.99 19.57 -30.51
CA LYS A 405 -20.48 19.11 -29.22
C LYS A 405 -20.09 17.64 -29.35
N PRO A 406 -18.81 17.32 -29.60
CA PRO A 406 -18.35 15.95 -29.59
C PRO A 406 -18.43 15.38 -28.17
N VAL A 407 -18.86 14.12 -28.09
CA VAL A 407 -19.04 13.40 -26.84
C VAL A 407 -18.33 12.05 -26.96
N TRP A 408 -17.52 11.74 -25.97
CA TRP A 408 -16.90 10.44 -25.78
C TRP A 408 -17.48 9.75 -24.56
N MET A 409 -17.69 8.43 -24.63
CA MET A 409 -18.36 7.64 -23.61
C MET A 409 -17.53 6.40 -23.26
N VAL A 410 -17.40 6.10 -21.97
CA VAL A 410 -16.92 4.80 -21.45
C VAL A 410 -18.09 4.00 -20.89
N ASP A 411 -18.15 2.72 -21.24
CA ASP A 411 -18.99 1.74 -20.56
C ASP A 411 -18.20 1.01 -19.47
N LEU A 412 -18.46 1.32 -18.20
CA LEU A 412 -17.78 0.66 -17.07
C LEU A 412 -18.17 -0.84 -16.91
N GLY A 413 -19.21 -1.29 -17.60
CA GLY A 413 -19.72 -2.66 -17.63
C GLY A 413 -20.69 -2.99 -16.49
N ARG A 414 -20.63 -2.28 -15.36
CA ARG A 414 -21.55 -2.40 -14.22
C ARG A 414 -21.92 -1.02 -13.67
N ARG A 415 -23.00 -0.95 -12.89
CA ARG A 415 -23.37 0.27 -12.16
C ARG A 415 -22.48 0.42 -10.92
N THR A 416 -21.85 1.58 -10.76
CA THR A 416 -20.95 1.89 -9.64
C THR A 416 -21.16 3.32 -9.16
N ASN A 417 -20.70 3.62 -7.94
CA ASN A 417 -20.66 4.99 -7.44
C ASN A 417 -19.36 5.63 -7.92
N ILE A 418 -19.46 6.64 -8.77
CA ILE A 418 -18.32 7.32 -9.36
C ILE A 418 -18.02 8.56 -8.52
N ALA A 419 -16.84 8.61 -7.91
CA ALA A 419 -16.40 9.72 -7.07
C ALA A 419 -15.72 10.84 -7.90
N GLY A 420 -15.06 10.46 -8.99
CA GLY A 420 -14.44 11.41 -9.90
C GLY A 420 -13.81 10.76 -11.13
N VAL A 421 -13.31 11.62 -12.00
CA VAL A 421 -12.63 11.24 -13.24
C VAL A 421 -11.34 12.04 -13.35
N MET A 422 -10.24 11.41 -13.77
CA MET A 422 -9.05 12.13 -14.22
C MET A 422 -8.82 11.91 -15.70
N LEU A 423 -8.47 12.96 -16.42
CA LEU A 423 -8.12 12.90 -17.83
C LEU A 423 -6.65 13.22 -17.99
N LYS A 424 -5.90 12.33 -18.65
CA LYS A 424 -4.59 12.65 -19.18
C LYS A 424 -4.78 13.15 -20.60
N THR A 425 -4.43 14.40 -20.84
CA THR A 425 -4.53 15.03 -22.17
C THR A 425 -3.16 15.15 -22.80
N TRP A 426 -3.12 15.28 -24.12
CA TRP A 426 -1.87 15.56 -24.80
C TRP A 426 -1.50 17.04 -24.66
N HIS A 427 -0.23 17.30 -24.32
CA HIS A 427 0.38 18.61 -24.34
C HIS A 427 1.68 18.55 -25.13
N GLU A 428 1.99 19.62 -25.83
CA GLU A 428 3.22 19.69 -26.60
C GLU A 428 4.42 19.86 -25.67
N ASN A 429 5.26 18.83 -25.57
CA ASN A 429 6.59 18.99 -24.98
C ASN A 429 7.45 19.83 -25.93
N LYS A 430 8.28 20.72 -25.38
CA LYS A 430 9.20 21.59 -26.15
C LYS A 430 10.14 20.86 -27.13
N GLU A 431 10.16 19.53 -27.12
CA GLU A 431 11.02 18.67 -27.94
C GLU A 431 10.28 17.92 -29.07
N SER A 432 8.95 18.00 -29.18
CA SER A 432 8.23 17.32 -30.26
C SER A 432 8.10 18.22 -31.50
N ASN A 433 8.81 17.88 -32.58
CA ASN A 433 8.70 18.47 -33.92
C ASN A 433 7.35 18.13 -34.61
N VAL A 434 6.21 18.37 -33.95
CA VAL A 434 4.89 18.28 -34.62
C VAL A 434 4.68 19.55 -35.42
N SER A 435 5.16 19.51 -36.66
CA SER A 435 5.10 20.55 -37.68
C SER A 435 3.68 20.78 -38.22
N SER A 436 2.82 21.46 -37.47
CA SER A 436 1.58 22.03 -38.01
C SER A 436 1.02 23.12 -37.10
N SER A 437 1.13 24.38 -37.52
CA SER A 437 0.51 25.54 -36.84
C SER A 437 -1.02 25.39 -36.70
N MET A 438 -1.65 24.64 -37.61
CA MET A 438 -3.10 24.46 -37.68
C MET A 438 -3.67 23.61 -36.52
N TYR A 439 -2.97 22.57 -36.07
CA TYR A 439 -3.42 21.76 -34.93
C TYR A 439 -3.29 22.51 -33.59
N ARG A 440 -2.27 23.36 -33.45
CA ARG A 440 -2.11 24.25 -32.28
C ARG A 440 -3.31 25.19 -32.14
N ASP A 441 -3.77 25.77 -33.24
CA ASP A 441 -4.93 26.67 -33.23
C ASP A 441 -6.22 25.94 -32.83
N TYR A 442 -6.39 24.69 -33.24
CA TYR A 442 -7.54 23.87 -32.84
C TYR A 442 -7.52 23.44 -31.38
N LEU A 443 -6.35 23.11 -30.84
CA LEU A 443 -6.18 22.84 -29.40
C LEU A 443 -6.43 24.10 -28.56
N ALA A 444 -5.95 25.26 -29.04
CA ALA A 444 -6.15 26.55 -28.36
C ALA A 444 -7.63 27.02 -28.36
N ASN A 445 -8.45 26.54 -29.30
CA ASN A 445 -9.87 26.85 -29.38
C ASN A 445 -10.74 25.99 -28.44
N LEU A 446 -10.18 24.96 -27.79
CA LEU A 446 -10.88 24.18 -26.77
C LEU A 446 -11.11 25.05 -25.53
N ASP A 447 -12.37 25.17 -25.10
CA ASP A 447 -12.75 26.05 -24.00
C ASP A 447 -13.10 25.29 -22.73
N ARG A 448 -13.70 24.10 -22.85
CA ARG A 448 -14.20 23.35 -21.68
C ARG A 448 -14.30 21.86 -21.93
N TYR A 449 -14.03 21.09 -20.87
CA TYR A 449 -14.48 19.70 -20.74
C TYR A 449 -15.56 19.60 -19.67
N ASN A 450 -16.63 18.87 -19.99
CA ASN A 450 -17.68 18.50 -19.05
C ASN A 450 -17.67 16.99 -18.85
N VAL A 451 -17.70 16.54 -17.60
CA VAL A 451 -17.81 15.12 -17.25
C VAL A 451 -19.19 14.84 -16.70
N TYR A 452 -19.90 13.90 -17.34
CA TYR A 452 -21.21 13.44 -16.91
C TYR A 452 -21.22 11.95 -16.58
N VAL A 453 -22.12 11.55 -15.69
CA VAL A 453 -22.38 10.16 -15.34
C VAL A 453 -23.84 9.83 -15.64
N ASP A 454 -24.10 8.75 -16.38
CA ASP A 454 -25.46 8.31 -16.72
C ASP A 454 -25.63 6.79 -16.62
N GLN A 455 -26.88 6.34 -16.66
CA GLN A 455 -27.29 4.94 -16.64
C GLN A 455 -27.61 4.41 -18.04
N TYR A 456 -27.84 5.28 -19.02
CA TYR A 456 -28.25 4.90 -20.37
C TYR A 456 -27.14 5.20 -21.38
N PRO A 457 -26.86 4.28 -22.33
CA PRO A 457 -25.81 4.46 -23.33
C PRO A 457 -26.19 5.51 -24.40
N ARG A 458 -25.18 5.99 -25.14
CA ARG A 458 -25.30 6.82 -26.37
C ARG A 458 -26.22 8.05 -26.26
N ARG A 459 -26.10 8.82 -25.18
CA ARG A 459 -26.80 10.10 -25.02
C ARG A 459 -26.05 11.28 -25.63
N TYR A 460 -26.81 12.25 -26.14
CA TYR A 460 -26.32 13.50 -26.76
C TYR A 460 -26.75 14.76 -26.00
N ARG A 461 -27.57 14.61 -24.94
CA ARG A 461 -28.06 15.69 -24.10
C ARG A 461 -28.06 15.22 -22.65
N PHE A 462 -27.42 15.98 -21.78
CA PHE A 462 -27.28 15.66 -20.36
C PHE A 462 -28.07 16.65 -19.52
N LYS A 463 -28.64 16.15 -18.41
CA LYS A 463 -29.26 17.03 -17.39
C LYS A 463 -28.17 17.50 -16.43
N ASN A 464 -28.34 18.66 -15.82
CA ASN A 464 -27.40 19.16 -14.80
C ASN A 464 -27.22 18.19 -13.62
N THR A 465 -28.24 17.37 -13.31
CA THR A 465 -28.16 16.33 -12.28
C THR A 465 -27.14 15.22 -12.58
N ASN A 466 -26.75 15.07 -13.83
CA ASN A 466 -25.78 14.08 -14.30
C ASN A 466 -24.35 14.65 -14.36
N LEU A 467 -24.17 15.96 -14.16
CA LEU A 467 -22.87 16.62 -14.21
C LEU A 467 -22.08 16.24 -12.96
N CYS A 468 -20.91 15.64 -13.16
CA CYS A 468 -19.95 15.36 -12.10
C CYS A 468 -19.16 16.64 -11.79
N SER A 469 -18.43 17.13 -12.79
CA SER A 469 -17.60 18.34 -12.71
C SER A 469 -17.24 18.80 -14.12
N TYR A 470 -16.63 19.99 -14.22
CA TYR A 470 -16.16 20.58 -15.46
C TYR A 470 -14.87 21.37 -15.21
N VAL A 471 -14.06 21.52 -16.25
CA VAL A 471 -12.84 22.34 -16.24
C VAL A 471 -12.88 23.26 -17.44
N THR A 472 -12.54 24.53 -17.22
CA THR A 472 -12.56 25.56 -18.26
C THR A 472 -11.18 26.09 -18.57
N ARG A 473 -11.05 26.79 -19.69
CA ARG A 473 -9.81 27.44 -20.11
C ARG A 473 -9.36 28.55 -19.16
N THR A 474 -10.29 29.20 -18.46
CA THR A 474 -9.98 30.28 -17.50
C THR A 474 -9.18 29.80 -16.29
N ASP A 475 -9.23 28.51 -15.98
CA ASP A 475 -8.49 27.92 -14.86
C ASP A 475 -7.00 27.66 -15.21
N GLN A 476 -6.56 28.00 -16.43
CA GLN A 476 -5.28 27.62 -17.07
C GLN A 476 -4.98 26.11 -17.12
N ALA A 477 -5.72 25.27 -16.38
CA ALA A 477 -5.53 23.84 -16.23
C ALA A 477 -5.54 23.08 -17.57
N LEU A 478 -6.41 23.47 -18.52
CA LEU A 478 -6.47 22.87 -19.85
C LEU A 478 -5.16 23.04 -20.65
N ILE A 479 -4.40 24.10 -20.37
CA ILE A 479 -3.21 24.48 -21.13
C ILE A 479 -1.93 24.12 -20.35
N SER A 480 -1.96 24.18 -19.02
CA SER A 480 -0.77 24.01 -18.16
C SER A 480 -0.62 22.62 -17.55
N SER A 481 -1.70 21.82 -17.47
CA SER A 481 -1.66 20.52 -16.81
C SER A 481 -1.96 19.37 -17.76
N SER A 482 -1.04 18.40 -17.85
CA SER A 482 -1.24 17.15 -18.58
C SER A 482 -2.27 16.22 -17.92
N ARG A 483 -2.69 16.52 -16.68
CA ARG A 483 -3.69 15.77 -15.92
C ARG A 483 -4.77 16.71 -15.39
N LEU A 484 -6.01 16.46 -15.78
CA LEU A 484 -7.19 17.22 -15.38
C LEU A 484 -8.02 16.38 -14.41
N HIS A 485 -8.27 16.89 -13.20
CA HIS A 485 -9.05 16.19 -12.18
C HIS A 485 -10.46 16.74 -12.07
N PHE A 486 -11.45 15.86 -12.24
CA PHE A 486 -12.89 16.14 -12.18
C PHE A 486 -13.48 15.40 -10.98
N GLN A 487 -13.39 16.00 -9.79
CA GLN A 487 -14.04 15.45 -8.60
C GLN A 487 -15.53 15.78 -8.61
N CYS A 488 -16.39 14.76 -8.45
CA CYS A 488 -17.82 14.99 -8.37
C CYS A 488 -18.19 15.65 -7.04
N GLN A 489 -19.13 16.60 -7.04
CA GLN A 489 -19.62 17.22 -5.79
C GLN A 489 -20.21 16.20 -4.80
N ARG A 490 -20.76 15.10 -5.33
CA ARG A 490 -21.20 13.91 -4.61
C ARG A 490 -21.01 12.69 -5.51
N PRO A 491 -20.79 11.48 -4.96
CA PRO A 491 -20.69 10.28 -5.78
C PRO A 491 -21.94 10.10 -6.64
N LEU A 492 -21.75 9.93 -7.96
CA LEU A 492 -22.84 9.73 -8.91
C LEU A 492 -22.97 8.24 -9.24
N HIS A 493 -24.20 7.71 -9.13
CA HIS A 493 -24.46 6.31 -9.42
C HIS A 493 -24.81 6.10 -10.90
N GLY A 494 -23.93 5.44 -11.65
CA GLY A 494 -24.09 5.23 -13.09
C GLY A 494 -23.26 4.09 -13.64
N ARG A 495 -23.43 3.80 -14.94
CA ARG A 495 -22.65 2.81 -15.69
C ARG A 495 -21.77 3.47 -16.76
N PHE A 496 -22.21 4.60 -17.29
CA PHE A 496 -21.55 5.29 -18.39
C PHE A 496 -20.98 6.62 -17.93
N VAL A 497 -19.72 6.87 -18.28
CA VAL A 497 -19.05 8.15 -18.09
C VAL A 497 -18.95 8.84 -19.44
N TYR A 498 -19.36 10.11 -19.50
CA TYR A 498 -19.34 10.92 -20.70
C TYR A 498 -18.39 12.09 -20.54
N ILE A 499 -17.57 12.33 -21.56
CA ILE A 499 -16.69 13.49 -21.68
C ILE A 499 -17.19 14.29 -22.88
N GLU A 500 -17.76 15.45 -22.63
CA GLU A 500 -18.17 16.40 -23.66
C GLU A 500 -17.12 17.51 -23.74
N ALA A 501 -16.70 17.83 -24.97
CA ALA A 501 -15.81 18.96 -25.22
C ALA A 501 -16.59 20.12 -25.86
N ASP A 502 -16.25 21.35 -25.47
CA ASP A 502 -16.87 22.59 -25.96
C ASP A 502 -15.79 23.61 -26.38
N GLY A 503 -16.06 24.36 -27.42
CA GLY A 503 -15.14 25.33 -28.01
C GLY A 503 -15.47 26.78 -27.64
N ALA A 504 -14.50 27.67 -27.79
CA ALA A 504 -14.66 29.08 -27.43
C ALA A 504 -15.73 29.76 -28.32
N SER A 505 -16.62 30.54 -27.68
CA SER A 505 -17.68 31.27 -28.38
C SER A 505 -17.13 32.55 -29.00
N ASN A 506 -16.64 32.47 -30.25
CA ASN A 506 -16.27 33.61 -31.07
C ASN A 506 -17.13 33.60 -32.36
N HIS A 507 -17.34 34.75 -33.00
CA HIS A 507 -18.33 34.98 -34.07
C HIS A 507 -18.27 34.10 -35.34
N TRP A 508 -17.33 33.16 -35.48
CA TRP A 508 -17.24 32.22 -36.60
C TRP A 508 -16.98 30.81 -36.08
N ASN A 509 -17.62 29.79 -36.66
CA ASN A 509 -17.50 28.38 -36.26
C ASN A 509 -16.03 27.95 -36.14
N LYS A 510 -15.51 27.97 -34.91
CA LYS A 510 -14.13 27.58 -34.61
C LYS A 510 -14.09 26.08 -34.41
N LEU A 511 -13.52 25.42 -35.41
CA LEU A 511 -13.05 24.07 -35.26
C LEU A 511 -12.13 24.00 -34.03
N PHE A 512 -12.30 22.98 -33.22
CA PHE A 512 -11.44 22.67 -32.09
C PHE A 512 -11.18 21.17 -32.05
N THR A 513 -10.08 20.80 -31.40
CA THR A 513 -9.69 19.41 -31.20
C THR A 513 -9.38 19.21 -29.73
N ALA A 514 -9.87 18.12 -29.18
CA ALA A 514 -9.62 17.66 -27.83
C ALA A 514 -8.94 16.28 -27.91
N VAL A 515 -7.87 16.08 -27.13
CA VAL A 515 -7.04 14.88 -27.20
C VAL A 515 -6.99 14.24 -25.83
N LEU A 516 -7.53 13.02 -25.77
CA LEU A 516 -7.62 12.20 -24.56
C LEU A 516 -6.63 11.06 -24.69
N CYS A 517 -5.55 11.09 -23.91
CA CYS A 517 -4.55 10.03 -23.91
C CYS A 517 -4.88 8.93 -22.91
N GLU A 518 -5.50 9.29 -21.78
CA GLU A 518 -5.94 8.29 -20.80
C GLU A 518 -7.11 8.83 -19.98
N VAL A 519 -8.10 7.98 -19.72
CA VAL A 519 -9.23 8.28 -18.85
C VAL A 519 -9.18 7.37 -17.64
N PHE A 520 -9.17 8.00 -16.47
CA PHE A 520 -9.19 7.32 -15.19
C PHE A 520 -10.50 7.58 -14.48
N VAL A 521 -11.20 6.52 -14.09
CA VAL A 521 -12.47 6.63 -13.34
C VAL A 521 -12.31 5.87 -12.03
N TYR A 522 -12.60 6.52 -10.91
CA TYR A 522 -12.45 5.92 -9.58
C TYR A 522 -13.71 6.04 -8.72
N GLU A 523 -13.87 5.06 -7.83
CA GLU A 523 -14.85 5.05 -6.73
C GLU A 523 -14.19 5.62 -5.46
N GLN A 524 -15.02 6.05 -4.50
CA GLN A 524 -14.57 6.69 -3.26
C GLN A 524 -13.88 5.72 -2.30
#